data_AF-E3FIR0-F1
#
_entry.id   AF-E3FIR0-F1
#
_cell.length_a   1.000
_cell.length_b   1.000
_cell.length_c   1.000
_cell.angle_alpha   90.00
_cell.angle_beta   90.00
_cell.angle_gamma   90.00
#
_symmetry.space_group_name_H-M   'P 1'
#
loop_
_entity.id
_entity.type
_entity.pdbx_description
1 polymer ?
#
loop_
_entity_poly.entity_id
_entity_poly.type
_entity_poly.pdbx_seq_one_letter_code
_entity_poly.pdbx_strand_id
1 'polypeptide(L)'
;MSQSHPRVLDLLMQIRAGRHRPHFLPFIGEPNIAVLWGFVLGVEAARLEWQGVDTEYVHFRDWLRDEKNEFPPEGWHSRFLADAHGDHLAAIMRLLDRVSKFRERASV
;
A
#
# COMPACT_ATOMS: atom_id res chain seq x y z
N MET A 1 -7.77 13.95 23.69
CA MET A 1 -7.64 12.61 23.08
C MET A 1 -6.67 12.76 21.91
N SER A 2 -5.46 12.18 21.97
CA SER A 2 -4.60 12.16 20.78
C SER A 2 -5.31 11.36 19.70
N GLN A 3 -5.65 12.00 18.58
CA GLN A 3 -6.12 11.26 17.42
C GLN A 3 -4.94 10.43 16.91
N SER A 4 -5.11 9.10 16.88
CA SER A 4 -4.14 8.21 16.25
C SER A 4 -4.24 8.40 14.75
N HIS A 5 -3.23 9.02 14.15
CA HIS A 5 -3.19 9.26 12.71
C HIS A 5 -3.07 7.93 11.95
N PRO A 6 -3.86 7.73 10.88
CA PRO A 6 -3.85 6.47 10.13
C PRO A 6 -2.45 6.17 9.58
N ARG A 7 -2.04 4.90 9.64
CA ARG A 7 -0.80 4.40 9.03
C ARG A 7 -1.11 3.80 7.66
N VAL A 8 -0.16 3.89 6.74
CA VAL A 8 -0.35 3.39 5.38
C VAL A 8 -0.68 1.90 5.39
N LEU A 9 0.08 1.10 6.14
CA LEU A 9 -0.13 -0.35 6.17
C LEU A 9 -1.46 -0.74 6.83
N ASP A 10 -1.95 0.02 7.80
CA ASP A 10 -3.26 -0.23 8.41
C ASP A 10 -4.39 -0.01 7.40
N LEU A 11 -4.33 1.10 6.66
CA LEU A 11 -5.30 1.42 5.61
C LEU A 11 -5.26 0.37 4.48
N LEU A 12 -4.08 -0.05 4.06
CA LEU A 12 -3.92 -1.12 3.06
C LEU A 12 -4.45 -2.46 3.57
N MET A 13 -4.31 -2.79 4.85
CA MET A 13 -4.91 -4.00 5.44
C MET A 13 -6.44 -3.91 5.53
N GLN A 14 -6.99 -2.73 5.83
CA GLN A 14 -8.45 -2.51 5.81
C GLN A 14 -9.01 -2.69 4.40
N ILE A 15 -8.33 -2.13 3.39
CA ILE A 15 -8.63 -2.39 1.98
C ILE A 15 -8.54 -3.90 1.77
N ARG A 16 -7.42 -4.57 2.04
CA ARG A 16 -7.31 -6.03 1.84
C ARG A 16 -8.42 -6.84 2.51
N ALA A 17 -8.87 -6.49 3.71
CA ALA A 17 -9.94 -7.18 4.43
C ALA A 17 -11.32 -7.00 3.76
N GLY A 18 -11.56 -5.85 3.12
CA GLY A 18 -12.79 -5.60 2.39
C GLY A 18 -12.96 -6.44 1.13
N ARG A 19 -11.91 -7.15 0.65
CA ARG A 19 -11.82 -7.68 -0.73
C ARG A 19 -12.95 -8.57 -1.22
N HIS A 20 -13.69 -9.15 -0.29
CA HIS A 20 -14.80 -10.05 -0.56
C HIS A 20 -16.17 -9.35 -0.52
N ARG A 21 -16.22 -8.04 -0.24
CA ARG A 21 -17.47 -7.28 -0.17
C ARG A 21 -17.95 -6.91 -1.58
N PRO A 22 -19.27 -6.95 -1.86
CA PRO A 22 -19.83 -6.34 -3.06
C PRO A 22 -19.38 -4.87 -3.13
N HIS A 23 -18.98 -4.42 -4.33
CA HIS A 23 -18.43 -3.08 -4.55
C HIS A 23 -17.14 -2.80 -3.75
N PHE A 24 -16.33 -3.80 -3.43
CA PHE A 24 -15.08 -3.73 -2.65
C PHE A 24 -14.16 -2.50 -2.88
N LEU A 25 -14.24 -1.88 -4.06
CA LEU A 25 -13.52 -0.66 -4.37
C LEU A 25 -14.37 0.62 -4.20
N PRO A 26 -15.26 0.82 -3.18
CA PRO A 26 -15.97 2.09 -3.12
C PRO A 26 -15.03 3.24 -2.68
N PHE A 27 -13.83 2.91 -2.18
CA PHE A 27 -12.79 3.87 -1.82
C PHE A 27 -11.94 4.34 -3.02
N ILE A 28 -11.95 3.62 -4.14
CA ILE A 28 -11.06 3.86 -5.30
C ILE A 28 -11.85 3.98 -6.61
N GLY A 29 -13.07 3.45 -6.68
CA GLY A 29 -13.86 3.33 -7.91
C GLY A 29 -13.46 2.10 -8.72
N GLU A 30 -13.33 2.24 -10.03
CA GLU A 30 -12.76 1.20 -10.89
C GLU A 30 -11.30 0.89 -10.46
N PRO A 31 -10.85 -0.37 -10.41
CA PRO A 31 -9.52 -0.68 -9.91
C PRO A 31 -8.45 0.01 -10.76
N ASN A 32 -7.76 0.97 -10.16
CA ASN A 32 -6.68 1.71 -10.78
C ASN A 32 -5.52 1.88 -9.79
N ILE A 33 -4.41 1.20 -10.08
CA ILE A 33 -3.21 1.24 -9.24
C ILE A 33 -2.64 2.66 -9.07
N ALA A 34 -2.81 3.56 -10.05
CA ALA A 34 -2.34 4.93 -9.95
C ALA A 34 -3.16 5.73 -8.92
N VAL A 35 -4.47 5.46 -8.83
CA VAL A 35 -5.34 6.05 -7.80
C VAL A 35 -4.94 5.55 -6.41
N LEU A 36 -4.70 4.24 -6.25
CA LEU A 36 -4.21 3.70 -4.98
C LEU A 36 -2.83 4.26 -4.61
N TRP A 37 -1.94 4.43 -5.58
CA TRP A 37 -0.64 5.06 -5.36
C TRP A 37 -0.78 6.52 -4.91
N GLY A 38 -1.63 7.30 -5.57
CA GLY A 38 -1.93 8.68 -5.18
C GLY A 38 -2.52 8.77 -3.76
N PHE A 39 -3.40 7.83 -3.40
CA PHE A 39 -3.91 7.72 -2.03
C PHE A 39 -2.79 7.48 -1.00
N VAL A 40 -1.89 6.53 -1.27
CA VAL A 40 -0.74 6.25 -0.38
C VAL A 40 0.17 7.46 -0.24
N LEU A 41 0.47 8.17 -1.34
CA LEU A 41 1.24 9.41 -1.31
C LEU A 41 0.56 10.51 -0.50
N GLY A 42 -0.77 10.64 -0.62
CA GLY A 42 -1.54 11.62 0.15
C GLY A 42 -1.49 11.36 1.66
N VAL A 43 -1.56 10.08 2.07
CA VAL A 43 -1.43 9.69 3.49
C VAL A 43 -0.03 10.01 4.01
N GLU A 44 1.03 9.67 3.25
CA GLU A 44 2.42 10.01 3.61
C GLU A 44 2.61 11.53 3.74
N ALA A 45 2.10 12.31 2.78
CA ALA A 45 2.19 13.77 2.80
C ALA A 45 1.48 14.38 4.00
N ALA A 46 0.23 13.97 4.29
CA ALA A 46 -0.52 14.44 5.45
C ALA A 46 0.19 14.12 6.78
N ARG A 47 0.85 12.95 6.87
CA ARG A 47 1.62 12.57 8.06
C ARG A 47 2.87 13.43 8.27
N LEU A 48 3.58 13.75 7.18
CA LEU A 48 4.72 14.65 7.22
C LEU A 48 4.31 16.04 7.75
N GLU A 49 3.14 16.54 7.36
CA GLU A 49 2.62 17.83 7.84
C GLU A 49 2.20 17.80 9.32
N TRP A 50 1.67 16.67 9.80
CA TRP A 50 1.06 16.62 11.13
C TRP A 50 2.03 16.29 12.26
N GLN A 51 2.94 15.30 12.12
CA GLN A 51 3.85 14.93 13.22
C GLN A 51 4.93 13.87 12.92
N GLY A 52 5.15 13.45 11.67
CA GLY A 52 6.36 12.69 11.32
C GLY A 52 6.18 11.56 10.32
N VAL A 53 7.28 10.84 10.12
CA VAL A 53 7.39 9.77 9.12
C VAL A 53 6.67 8.50 9.60
N ASP A 54 5.93 7.83 8.70
CA ASP A 54 5.45 6.47 8.95
C ASP A 54 6.64 5.49 8.84
N THR A 55 7.33 5.28 9.96
CA THR A 55 8.51 4.41 10.02
C THR A 55 8.20 2.96 9.63
N GLU A 56 6.99 2.48 9.92
CA GLU A 56 6.54 1.15 9.51
C GLU A 56 6.43 1.05 7.99
N TYR A 57 5.88 2.08 7.35
CA TYR A 57 5.84 2.15 5.89
C TYR A 57 7.24 2.31 5.27
N VAL A 58 8.15 3.06 5.90
CA VAL A 58 9.57 3.10 5.48
C VAL A 58 10.19 1.71 5.50
N HIS A 59 10.04 0.96 6.60
CA HIS A 59 10.55 -0.41 6.69
C HIS A 59 9.93 -1.35 5.66
N PHE A 60 8.64 -1.18 5.36
CA PHE A 60 8.00 -1.92 4.27
C PHE A 60 8.61 -1.60 2.90
N ARG A 61 8.89 -0.32 2.61
CA ARG A 61 9.55 0.08 1.36
C ARG A 61 10.96 -0.47 1.25
N ASP A 62 11.75 -0.39 2.32
CA ASP A 62 13.10 -0.95 2.37
C ASP A 62 13.07 -2.46 2.19
N TRP A 63 12.14 -3.16 2.86
CA TRP A 63 11.92 -4.59 2.65
C TRP A 63 11.58 -4.92 1.20
N LEU A 64 10.68 -4.16 0.59
CA LEU A 64 10.26 -4.38 -0.79
C LEU A 64 11.42 -4.11 -1.77
N ARG A 65 12.25 -3.10 -1.50
CA ARG A 65 13.45 -2.77 -2.27
C ARG A 65 14.54 -3.83 -2.10
N ASP A 66 14.95 -4.11 -0.88
CA ASP A 66 16.22 -4.81 -0.60
C ASP A 66 16.04 -6.33 -0.60
N GLU A 67 14.89 -6.84 -0.15
CA GLU A 67 14.64 -8.29 -0.13
C GLU A 67 13.81 -8.78 -1.32
N LYS A 68 12.83 -7.99 -1.77
CA LYS A 68 11.97 -8.39 -2.89
C LYS A 68 12.43 -7.84 -4.23
N ASN A 69 13.37 -6.89 -4.22
CA ASN A 69 13.79 -6.17 -5.41
C ASN A 69 12.62 -5.56 -6.17
N GLU A 70 11.51 -5.23 -5.50
CA GLU A 70 10.20 -4.89 -6.08
C GLU A 70 9.82 -3.41 -5.93
N PHE A 71 10.71 -2.59 -5.38
CA PHE A 71 10.52 -1.15 -5.23
C PHE A 71 11.62 -0.41 -6.03
N PRO A 72 11.45 -0.20 -7.34
CA PRO A 72 12.37 0.60 -8.14
C PRO A 72 12.23 2.12 -7.80
N PRO A 73 13.11 3.00 -8.32
CA PRO A 73 13.08 4.44 -8.02
C PRO A 73 11.73 5.12 -8.29
N GLU A 74 11.05 4.71 -9.35
CA GLU A 74 9.72 5.18 -9.73
C GLU A 74 8.60 4.67 -8.78
N GLY A 75 8.89 3.72 -7.90
CA GLY A 75 7.97 3.15 -6.92
C GLY A 75 7.41 1.78 -7.33
N TRP A 76 6.78 1.08 -6.37
CA TRP A 76 6.25 -0.27 -6.60
C TRP A 76 5.11 -0.34 -7.64
N HIS A 77 4.38 0.76 -7.85
CA HIS A 77 3.16 0.78 -8.63
C HIS A 77 3.39 0.53 -10.13
N SER A 78 4.44 1.12 -10.70
CA SER A 78 4.82 0.96 -12.10
C SER A 78 5.24 -0.49 -12.39
N ARG A 79 6.11 -1.05 -11.54
CA ARG A 79 6.57 -2.43 -11.65
C ARG A 79 5.42 -3.42 -11.50
N PHE A 80 4.58 -3.26 -10.49
CA PHE A 80 3.48 -4.19 -10.27
C PHE A 80 2.48 -4.17 -11.41
N LEU A 81 2.25 -3.02 -12.03
CA LEU A 81 1.43 -2.91 -13.23
C LEU A 81 2.06 -3.60 -14.44
N ALA A 82 3.37 -3.41 -14.64
CA ALA A 82 4.11 -4.06 -15.72
C ALA A 82 4.11 -5.59 -15.58
N ASP A 83 4.40 -6.10 -14.37
CA ASP A 83 4.38 -7.53 -14.05
C ASP A 83 2.97 -8.13 -14.20
N ALA A 84 1.92 -7.31 -14.02
CA ALA A 84 0.53 -7.71 -14.19
C ALA A 84 0.01 -7.53 -15.63
N HIS A 85 0.88 -7.23 -16.60
CA HIS A 85 0.51 -6.98 -18.00
C HIS A 85 -0.59 -5.91 -18.17
N GLY A 86 -0.59 -4.89 -17.31
CA GLY A 86 -1.60 -3.83 -17.32
C GLY A 86 -2.87 -4.11 -16.51
N ASP A 87 -3.00 -5.30 -15.89
CA ASP A 87 -4.13 -5.58 -14.99
C ASP A 87 -3.95 -4.85 -13.65
N HIS A 88 -4.66 -3.74 -13.51
CA HIS A 88 -4.65 -2.91 -12.31
C HIS A 88 -5.14 -3.65 -11.07
N LEU A 89 -6.15 -4.51 -11.18
CA LEU A 89 -6.67 -5.23 -10.02
C LEU A 89 -5.66 -6.26 -9.54
N ALA A 90 -5.07 -7.02 -10.45
CA ALA A 90 -4.01 -7.98 -10.12
C ALA A 90 -2.81 -7.29 -9.47
N ALA A 91 -2.41 -6.13 -9.99
CA ALA A 91 -1.31 -5.33 -9.44
C ALA A 91 -1.62 -4.79 -8.03
N ILE A 92 -2.84 -4.32 -7.79
CA ILE A 92 -3.32 -3.92 -6.45
C ILE A 92 -3.30 -5.13 -5.50
N MET A 93 -3.86 -6.27 -5.92
CA MET A 93 -3.90 -7.48 -5.08
C MET A 93 -2.49 -7.95 -4.70
N ARG A 94 -1.52 -7.85 -5.61
CA ARG A 94 -0.12 -8.13 -5.32
C ARG A 94 0.44 -7.24 -4.21
N LEU A 95 0.19 -5.92 -4.25
CA LEU A 95 0.58 -5.02 -3.18
C LEU A 95 -0.04 -5.45 -1.85
N LEU A 96 -1.36 -5.67 -1.83
CA LEU A 96 -2.08 -6.02 -0.61
C LEU A 96 -1.52 -7.32 0.01
N ASP A 97 -1.18 -8.31 -0.81
CA ASP A 97 -0.54 -9.54 -0.33
C ASP A 97 0.90 -9.32 0.15
N ARG A 98 1.65 -8.39 -0.44
CA ARG A 98 2.97 -7.98 0.08
C ARG A 98 2.86 -7.34 1.45
N VAL A 99 1.86 -6.48 1.67
CA VAL A 99 1.58 -5.88 2.98
C VAL A 99 1.23 -6.94 4.02
N SER A 100 0.36 -7.90 3.67
CA SER A 100 0.01 -9.02 4.58
C SER A 100 1.27 -9.81 4.98
N LYS A 101 2.08 -10.20 4.00
CA LYS A 101 3.33 -10.97 4.24
C LYS A 101 4.33 -10.19 5.10
N PHE A 102 4.43 -8.88 4.92
CA PHE A 102 5.29 -8.05 5.74
C PHE A 102 4.81 -8.02 7.21
N ARG A 103 3.50 -7.90 7.43
CA ARG A 103 2.92 -7.90 8.80
C ARG A 103 3.02 -9.24 9.50
N GLU A 104 2.88 -10.33 8.77
CA GLU A 104 3.08 -11.68 9.30
C GLU A 104 4.51 -11.88 9.81
N ARG A 105 5.51 -11.24 9.18
CA ARG A 105 6.91 -11.26 9.63
C ARG A 105 7.16 -10.44 10.89
N ALA A 106 6.50 -9.30 11.03
CA ALA A 106 6.65 -8.41 12.18
C ALA A 106 5.92 -8.91 13.45
N SER A 107 5.14 -10.00 13.33
CA SER A 107 4.39 -10.61 14.43
C SER A 107 5.15 -11.76 15.13
N VAL A 108 6.44 -11.94 14.80
CA VAL A 108 7.38 -12.90 15.39
C VAL A 108 8.54 -12.12 16.02
#